data_AF-B2C3I0-F1
#
_entry.id   AF-B2C3I0-F1
#
_cell.length_a   1.000
_cell.length_b   1.000
_cell.length_c   1.000
_cell.angle_alpha   90.00
_cell.angle_beta   90.00
_cell.angle_gamma   90.00
#
_symmetry.space_group_name_H-M   'P 1'
#
loop_
_entity.id
_entity.type
_entity.pdbx_description
1 polymer ?
#
loop_
_entity_poly.entity_id
_entity_poly.type
_entity_poly.pdbx_seq_one_letter_code
_entity_poly.pdbx_strand_id
1 'polypeptide(L)'
;MKFTTTIIALALAASTGAVQLRFDNTYDNASGSMNTVACSTGANGLSQRFPTFGSVPTFPHIGASSDIGGFNSPACGNCYTISFTFQGVTRSINLVAIDHAGNGFNVAQAAM
;
A
#
# COMPACT_ATOMS: atom_id res chain seq x y z
N MET A 1 -10.84 -23.09 -32.89
CA MET A 1 -9.71 -22.35 -32.29
C MET A 1 -9.74 -22.61 -30.79
N LYS A 2 -8.74 -23.31 -30.24
CA LYS A 2 -8.68 -23.65 -28.81
C LYS A 2 -7.97 -22.49 -28.09
N PHE A 3 -8.69 -21.76 -27.24
CA PHE A 3 -8.11 -20.75 -26.37
C PHE A 3 -7.51 -21.45 -25.15
N THR A 4 -6.18 -21.58 -25.12
CA THR A 4 -5.44 -22.00 -23.92
C THR A 4 -5.39 -20.82 -22.94
N THR A 5 -6.22 -20.89 -21.90
CA THR A 5 -6.21 -19.93 -20.79
C THR A 5 -5.02 -20.24 -19.87
N THR A 6 -3.94 -19.48 -19.98
CA THR A 6 -2.79 -19.57 -19.07
C THR A 6 -3.14 -18.88 -17.76
N ILE A 7 -3.31 -19.66 -16.68
CA ILE A 7 -3.49 -19.14 -15.32
C ILE A 7 -2.11 -18.63 -14.85
N ILE A 8 -1.92 -17.32 -14.78
CA ILE A 8 -0.74 -16.71 -14.15
C ILE A 8 -0.97 -16.76 -12.65
N ALA A 9 -0.25 -17.66 -11.96
CA ALA A 9 -0.20 -17.68 -10.50
C ALA A 9 0.60 -16.45 -10.02
N LEU A 10 -0.06 -15.51 -9.35
CA LEU A 10 0.58 -14.36 -8.74
C LEU A 10 1.31 -14.83 -7.47
N ALA A 11 2.63 -15.01 -7.55
CA ALA A 11 3.44 -15.37 -6.39
C ALA A 11 3.55 -14.16 -5.44
N LEU A 12 2.87 -14.21 -4.28
CA LEU A 12 3.08 -13.27 -3.20
C LEU A 12 4.39 -13.62 -2.48
N ALA A 13 5.46 -12.87 -2.75
CA ALA A 13 6.66 -12.93 -1.94
C ALA A 13 6.37 -12.31 -0.56
N ALA A 14 6.34 -13.13 0.49
CA ALA A 14 6.22 -12.65 1.86
C ALA A 14 7.62 -12.43 2.45
N SER A 15 8.06 -11.18 2.55
CA SER A 15 9.27 -10.80 3.28
C SER A 15 8.92 -10.44 4.73
N THR A 16 9.33 -11.27 5.69
CA THR A 16 9.25 -10.94 7.11
C THR A 16 10.59 -10.38 7.58
N GLY A 17 10.61 -9.12 8.01
CA GLY A 17 11.81 -8.45 8.46
C GLY A 17 11.48 -7.17 9.22
N ALA A 18 12.39 -6.73 10.09
CA ALA A 18 12.27 -5.42 10.72
C ALA A 18 12.49 -4.34 9.66
N VAL A 19 11.51 -3.47 9.49
CA VAL A 19 11.52 -2.38 8.51
C VAL A 19 11.20 -1.07 9.22
N GLN A 20 11.72 0.04 8.70
CA GLN A 20 11.42 1.36 9.25
C GLN A 20 9.97 1.76 8.95
N LEU A 21 9.29 2.30 9.96
CA LEU A 21 7.93 2.85 9.83
C LEU A 21 7.90 4.26 10.41
N ARG A 22 7.34 5.20 9.64
CA ARG A 22 7.10 6.59 10.02
C ARG A 22 5.73 7.03 9.50
N PHE A 23 5.25 8.20 9.93
CA PHE A 23 3.99 8.75 9.45
C PHE A 23 4.19 9.88 8.43
N ASP A 24 3.17 10.10 7.60
CA ASP A 24 2.98 11.28 6.74
C ASP A 24 1.50 11.68 6.76
N ASN A 25 1.21 12.92 7.19
CA ASN A 25 -0.16 13.37 7.39
C ASN A 25 -0.97 13.55 6.10
N THR A 26 -0.32 13.51 4.94
CA THR A 26 -1.00 13.52 3.65
C THR A 26 -1.97 12.34 3.54
N TYR A 27 -1.59 11.17 4.08
CA TYR A 27 -2.38 9.95 4.00
C TYR A 27 -3.53 9.89 5.03
N ASP A 28 -3.58 10.82 6.00
CA ASP A 28 -4.73 10.97 6.90
C ASP A 28 -5.93 11.68 6.22
N ASN A 29 -5.71 12.35 5.09
CA ASN A 29 -6.76 13.08 4.39
C ASN A 29 -7.63 12.14 3.54
N ALA A 30 -8.80 11.75 4.03
CA ALA A 30 -9.76 10.90 3.29
C ALA A 30 -10.16 11.46 1.92
N SER A 31 -10.14 12.79 1.74
CA SER A 31 -10.44 13.47 0.47
C SER A 31 -9.22 13.62 -0.44
N GLY A 32 -8.03 13.20 0.01
CA GLY A 32 -6.81 13.21 -0.80
C GLY A 32 -6.98 12.39 -2.07
N SER A 33 -6.56 12.91 -3.22
CA SER A 33 -6.77 12.24 -4.50
C SER A 33 -5.74 11.14 -4.72
N MET A 34 -6.18 9.97 -5.16
CA MET A 34 -5.26 8.89 -5.56
C MET A 34 -4.39 9.29 -6.77
N ASN A 35 -4.73 10.36 -7.50
CA ASN A 35 -3.91 10.86 -8.59
C ASN A 35 -2.66 11.63 -8.15
N THR A 36 -2.49 11.92 -6.85
CA THR A 36 -1.30 12.63 -6.34
C THR A 36 -0.17 11.70 -5.90
N VAL A 37 -0.38 10.38 -5.96
CA VAL A 37 0.59 9.37 -5.51
C VAL A 37 1.08 8.50 -6.68
N ALA A 38 2.16 7.76 -6.46
CA ALA A 38 2.76 6.89 -7.48
C ALA A 38 1.77 5.85 -8.04
N CYS A 39 0.87 5.31 -7.20
CA CYS A 39 -0.14 4.33 -7.63
C CYS A 39 -1.42 4.98 -8.16
N SER A 40 -1.28 6.07 -8.90
CA SER A 40 -2.37 6.81 -9.52
C SER A 40 -3.03 6.01 -10.65
N THR A 41 -2.57 6.22 -11.88
CA THR A 41 -3.11 5.59 -13.09
C THR A 41 -2.18 4.48 -13.61
N GLY A 42 -2.43 3.99 -14.82
CA GLY A 42 -1.72 2.85 -15.40
C GLY A 42 -2.39 1.51 -15.07
N ALA A 43 -1.85 0.42 -15.63
CA ALA A 43 -2.40 -0.92 -15.45
C ALA A 43 -2.41 -1.39 -13.98
N ASN A 44 -1.42 -0.93 -13.19
CA ASN A 44 -1.31 -1.19 -11.76
C ASN A 44 -1.89 -0.04 -10.91
N GLY A 45 -2.48 0.98 -11.54
CA GLY A 45 -3.04 2.14 -10.86
C GLY A 45 -4.25 1.81 -9.99
N LEU A 46 -4.46 2.64 -8.98
CA LEU A 46 -5.56 2.52 -8.03
C LEU A 46 -6.65 3.58 -8.24
N SER A 47 -6.36 4.71 -8.90
CA SER A 47 -7.27 5.87 -8.91
C SER A 47 -8.61 5.64 -9.61
N GLN A 48 -8.69 4.70 -10.56
CA GLN A 48 -9.96 4.32 -11.19
C GLN A 48 -10.87 3.52 -10.24
N ARG A 49 -10.29 2.72 -9.35
CA ARG A 49 -11.03 1.90 -8.36
C ARG A 49 -11.28 2.68 -7.07
N PHE A 50 -10.30 3.49 -6.68
CA PHE A 50 -10.26 4.25 -5.44
C PHE A 50 -9.87 5.71 -5.76
N PRO A 51 -10.84 6.58 -6.12
CA PRO A 51 -10.55 7.95 -6.54
C PRO A 51 -9.91 8.83 -5.45
N THR A 52 -10.23 8.54 -4.19
CA THR A 52 -9.67 9.21 -3.02
C THR A 52 -9.04 8.22 -2.04
N PHE A 53 -8.16 8.71 -1.16
CA PHE A 53 -7.55 7.90 -0.11
C PHE A 53 -8.61 7.23 0.78
N GLY A 54 -9.67 7.95 1.14
CA GLY A 54 -10.78 7.43 1.95
C GLY A 54 -11.64 6.38 1.25
N SER A 55 -11.52 6.23 -0.08
CA SER A 55 -12.24 5.18 -0.81
C SER A 55 -11.52 3.82 -0.78
N VAL A 56 -10.28 3.76 -0.27
CA VAL A 56 -9.57 2.49 -0.05
C VAL A 56 -10.19 1.77 1.15
N PRO A 57 -10.58 0.48 1.03
CA PRO A 57 -11.30 -0.23 2.10
C PRO A 57 -10.55 -0.34 3.43
N THR A 58 -9.22 -0.24 3.41
CA THR A 58 -8.38 -0.30 4.61
C THR A 58 -8.15 1.06 5.24
N PHE A 59 -8.61 2.17 4.64
CA PHE A 59 -8.40 3.52 5.19
C PHE A 59 -8.83 3.60 6.67
N PRO A 60 -8.00 4.16 7.57
CA PRO A 60 -6.76 4.91 7.31
C PRO A 60 -5.47 4.06 7.22
N HIS A 61 -5.54 2.72 7.18
CA HIS A 61 -4.38 1.85 6.96
C HIS A 61 -3.93 1.85 5.49
N ILE A 62 -3.36 2.98 5.09
CA ILE A 62 -2.74 3.22 3.78
C ILE A 62 -1.39 3.92 3.99
N GLY A 63 -0.52 3.84 2.98
CA GLY A 63 0.74 4.57 3.02
C GLY A 63 1.65 4.29 1.84
N ALA A 64 2.85 4.84 1.92
CA ALA A 64 3.94 4.57 1.01
C ALA A 64 4.76 3.36 1.44
N SER A 65 5.35 2.65 0.47
CA SER A 65 6.31 1.56 0.68
C SER A 65 7.54 1.72 -0.22
N SER A 66 8.71 1.30 0.26
CA SER A 66 9.93 1.20 -0.56
C SER A 66 9.83 0.18 -1.68
N ASP A 67 8.87 -0.74 -1.63
CA ASP A 67 8.62 -1.72 -2.70
C ASP A 67 7.96 -1.07 -3.93
N ILE A 68 7.36 0.12 -3.76
CA ILE A 68 6.81 0.90 -4.86
C ILE A 68 7.93 1.78 -5.41
N GLY A 69 8.58 1.36 -6.50
CA GLY A 69 9.66 2.13 -7.12
C GLY A 69 9.22 3.42 -7.83
N GLY A 70 7.91 3.63 -8.03
CA GLY A 70 7.36 4.81 -8.70
C GLY A 70 6.05 4.52 -9.44
N PHE A 71 5.75 5.36 -10.44
CA PHE A 71 4.53 5.27 -11.24
C PHE A 71 4.31 3.87 -11.82
N ASN A 72 3.07 3.37 -11.71
CA ASN A 72 2.65 2.08 -12.26
C ASN A 72 3.48 0.88 -11.76
N SER A 73 4.10 0.97 -10.58
CA SER A 73 4.82 -0.13 -9.94
C SER A 73 3.93 -1.38 -9.83
N PRO A 74 4.47 -2.60 -10.05
CA PRO A 74 3.73 -3.83 -9.79
C PRO A 74 3.40 -4.03 -8.30
N ALA A 75 4.06 -3.32 -7.38
CA ALA A 75 3.76 -3.36 -5.95
C ALA A 75 2.59 -2.43 -5.54
N CYS A 76 2.02 -1.68 -6.49
CA CYS A 76 0.87 -0.81 -6.22
C CYS A 76 -0.35 -1.61 -5.77
N GLY A 77 -0.89 -1.27 -4.61
CA GLY A 77 -2.03 -1.97 -4.01
C GLY A 77 -1.64 -3.23 -3.23
N ASN A 78 -0.34 -3.54 -3.08
CA ASN A 78 0.09 -4.62 -2.20
C ASN A 78 -0.43 -4.39 -0.77
N CYS A 79 -0.84 -5.49 -0.14
CA CYS A 79 -1.32 -5.50 1.24
C CYS A 79 -0.25 -6.09 2.15
N TYR A 80 0.10 -5.37 3.20
CA TYR A 80 1.11 -5.76 4.17
C TYR A 80 0.48 -5.88 5.55
N THR A 81 0.75 -6.99 6.24
CA THR A 81 0.48 -7.06 7.68
C THR A 81 1.68 -6.47 8.40
N ILE A 82 1.50 -5.31 9.02
CA ILE A 82 2.51 -4.63 9.81
C ILE A 82 2.21 -4.91 11.28
N SER A 83 3.21 -5.39 12.02
CA SER A 83 3.09 -5.68 13.45
C SER A 83 4.08 -4.85 14.26
N PHE A 84 3.63 -4.29 15.38
CA PHE A 84 4.46 -3.54 16.32
C PHE A 84 4.18 -3.99 17.75
N THR A 85 5.25 -4.23 18.51
CA THR A 85 5.17 -4.60 19.93
C THR A 85 5.57 -3.42 20.79
N PHE A 86 4.63 -2.91 21.58
CA PHE A 86 4.86 -1.83 22.53
C PHE A 86 4.45 -2.27 23.93
N GLN A 87 5.35 -2.15 24.90
CA GLN A 87 5.13 -2.57 26.29
C GLN A 87 4.59 -4.02 26.42
N GLY A 88 5.13 -4.94 25.60
CA GLY A 88 4.73 -6.36 25.61
C GLY A 88 3.41 -6.67 24.89
N VAL A 89 2.71 -5.66 24.37
CA VAL A 89 1.48 -5.85 23.58
C VAL A 89 1.81 -5.73 22.10
N THR A 90 1.50 -6.78 21.34
CA THR A 90 1.63 -6.76 19.88
C THR A 90 0.33 -6.33 19.24
N ARG A 91 0.40 -5.31 18.38
CA ARG A 91 -0.70 -4.90 17.51
C ARG A 91 -0.30 -5.11 16.06
N SER A 92 -1.28 -5.44 15.23
CA SER A 92 -1.08 -5.63 13.80
C SER A 92 -2.16 -4.92 13.00
N ILE A 93 -1.78 -4.35 11.87
CA ILE A 93 -2.69 -3.75 10.89
C ILE A 93 -2.47 -4.35 9.51
N ASN A 94 -3.51 -4.32 8.68
CA ASN A 94 -3.39 -4.63 7.26
C ASN A 94 -3.38 -3.31 6.49
N LEU A 95 -2.23 -2.99 5.89
CA LEU A 95 -1.96 -1.73 5.21
C LEU A 95 -1.87 -1.93 3.70
N VAL A 96 -2.55 -1.08 2.94
CA VAL A 96 -2.42 -1.02 1.47
C VAL A 96 -1.37 0.02 1.08
N ALA A 97 -0.35 -0.40 0.33
CA ALA A 97 0.66 0.52 -0.18
C ALA A 97 0.17 1.21 -1.46
N ILE A 98 0.21 2.53 -1.46
CA ILE A 98 -0.33 3.40 -2.53
C ILE A 98 0.71 4.37 -3.10
N ASP A 99 1.90 4.45 -2.50
CA ASP A 99 2.90 5.43 -2.89
C ASP A 99 4.35 4.96 -2.66
N HIS A 100 5.31 5.70 -3.20
CA HIS A 100 6.74 5.43 -3.02
C HIS A 100 7.26 5.97 -1.68
N ALA A 101 8.01 5.15 -0.93
CA ALA A 101 8.84 5.60 0.18
C ALA A 101 10.32 5.34 -0.10
N GLY A 102 11.21 6.25 0.31
CA GLY A 102 12.65 6.02 0.15
C GLY A 102 13.21 4.87 1.02
N ASN A 103 12.59 4.61 2.17
CA ASN A 103 12.95 3.48 3.05
C ASN A 103 11.73 3.06 3.87
N GLY A 104 11.42 1.76 3.83
CA GLY A 104 10.33 1.16 4.60
C GLY A 104 8.98 1.76 4.28
N PHE A 105 8.23 2.15 5.31
CA PHE A 105 6.86 2.64 5.19
C PHE A 105 6.67 4.07 5.71
N ASN A 106 5.89 4.87 4.97
CA ASN A 106 5.33 6.14 5.46
C ASN A 106 3.81 5.98 5.49
N VAL A 107 3.20 5.96 6.66
CA VAL A 107 1.78 5.61 6.82
C VAL A 107 0.96 6.81 7.27
N ALA A 108 -0.37 6.75 7.15
CA ALA A 108 -1.22 7.73 7.82
C ALA A 108 -0.92 7.75 9.33
N GLN A 109 -0.91 8.91 9.98
CA GLN A 109 -0.62 8.98 11.42
C GLN A 109 -1.65 8.19 12.22
N ALA A 110 -2.91 8.13 11.78
CA ALA A 110 -3.94 7.32 12.42
C ALA A 110 -3.66 5.80 12.36
N ALA A 111 -2.77 5.33 11.49
CA ALA A 111 -2.38 3.93 11.37
C ALA A 111 -1.15 3.55 12.23
N MET A 112 -0.37 4.53 12.68
CA MET A 112 0.84 4.32 13.50
C MET A 112 0.51 4.20 14.98
#